data_AF-A0A1E7HUT7-F1
#
_entry.id   AF-A0A1E7HUT7-F1
#
_cell.length_a   1.000
_cell.length_b   1.000
_cell.length_c   1.000
_cell.angle_alpha   90.00
_cell.angle_beta   90.00
_cell.angle_gamma   90.00
#
_symmetry.space_group_name_H-M   'P 1'
#
loop_
_entity.id
_entity.type
_entity.pdbx_description
1 polymer ?
#
loop_
_entity_poly.entity_id
_entity_poly.type
_entity_poly.pdbx_seq_one_letter_code
_entity_poly.pdbx_strand_id
1 'polypeptide(L)'
;MIISVRSISYDELKGAFSKNDKIVIWSCDSCIKQCGLGGSEKMSHLKSVLDEDGYNITATELISVSCHTPLIEERKYNEEKKHFMEQADAIIVLACEDGYHCVKSAFKDKNVIGTAKTVGGGGKSPAGAVLNTPFESTGLENSVKGHTLDIVAEKLNLYHTFFESDRKFPEEDPVEITVNGKKCTALEGENLLKACEKNGFKIPHLCYREGLSAPGSCRLCLVKIKGRKGLAPSCRQTVSKGMEVTTDDDELRYLRRIKLESLLAANEHNCLLCGENRIMRGKCELQTFARDSGVESVSFPVDREPLPIDDSHPVIIKDPNKCVLCGRCVRACSELAGKHNLGIASMGKETVIASGMNQLWNESACAGCLACVMVCPTGALTERLLHFKGENWEPEKIFI
;
A
#
# COMPACT_ATOMS: atom_id res chain seq x y z
N MET A 1 -6.31 -13.88 -3.58
CA MET A 1 -5.67 -12.85 -4.44
C MET A 1 -5.71 -13.39 -5.85
N ILE A 2 -6.04 -12.57 -6.86
CA ILE A 2 -5.87 -13.00 -8.24
C ILE A 2 -4.38 -13.01 -8.59
N ILE A 3 -3.94 -14.04 -9.30
CA ILE A 3 -2.58 -14.15 -9.82
C ILE A 3 -2.62 -13.77 -11.29
N SER A 4 -1.77 -12.82 -11.64
CA SER A 4 -1.57 -12.41 -13.02
C SER A 4 -0.11 -12.55 -13.37
N VAL A 5 0.16 -12.88 -14.63
CA VAL A 5 1.50 -12.96 -15.22
C VAL A 5 1.52 -12.03 -16.44
N ARG A 6 2.70 -11.50 -16.82
CA ARG A 6 2.79 -10.52 -17.89
C ARG A 6 2.42 -11.14 -19.24
N SER A 7 1.54 -10.49 -20.00
CA SER A 7 1.06 -10.99 -21.29
C SER A 7 1.88 -10.53 -22.49
N ILE A 8 2.68 -9.48 -22.34
CA ILE A 8 3.51 -8.90 -23.40
C ILE A 8 4.91 -8.58 -22.87
N SER A 9 5.90 -8.64 -23.75
CA SER A 9 7.28 -8.21 -23.53
C SER A 9 7.42 -6.68 -23.54
N TYR A 10 8.58 -6.18 -23.13
CA TYR A 10 8.89 -4.75 -23.20
C TYR A 10 8.98 -4.24 -24.65
N ASP A 11 9.52 -5.05 -25.56
CA ASP A 11 9.62 -4.68 -26.97
C ASP A 11 8.23 -4.66 -27.66
N GLU A 12 7.36 -5.60 -27.33
CA GLU A 12 5.96 -5.57 -27.80
C GLU A 12 5.20 -4.36 -27.24
N LEU A 13 5.44 -3.99 -25.97
CA LEU A 13 4.85 -2.78 -25.40
C LEU A 13 5.29 -1.53 -26.16
N LYS A 14 6.60 -1.37 -26.42
CA LYS A 14 7.14 -0.24 -27.20
C LYS A 14 6.55 -0.17 -28.61
N GLY A 15 6.26 -1.31 -29.21
CA GLY A 15 5.61 -1.39 -30.53
C GLY A 15 4.15 -0.91 -30.55
N ALA A 16 3.52 -0.70 -29.40
CA ALA A 16 2.10 -0.37 -29.30
C ALA A 16 1.79 1.15 -29.34
N PHE A 17 2.81 2.01 -29.35
CA PHE A 17 2.67 3.47 -29.37
C PHE A 17 3.87 4.16 -30.05
N SER A 18 3.68 5.41 -30.44
CA SER A 18 4.71 6.27 -31.04
C SER A 18 5.41 7.11 -29.97
N LYS A 19 6.64 7.57 -30.23
CA LYS A 19 7.39 8.43 -29.28
C LYS A 19 6.72 9.78 -28.98
N ASN A 20 5.90 10.27 -29.92
CA ASN A 20 5.17 11.54 -29.78
C ASN A 20 3.86 11.40 -29.01
N ASP A 21 3.39 10.17 -28.79
CA ASP A 21 2.13 9.92 -28.07
C ASP A 21 2.28 10.40 -26.63
N LYS A 22 1.25 11.07 -26.11
CA LYS A 22 1.16 11.43 -24.70
C LYS A 22 0.71 10.21 -23.92
N ILE A 23 1.63 9.63 -23.15
CA ILE A 23 1.41 8.35 -22.48
C ILE A 23 1.09 8.58 -21.01
N VAL A 24 0.05 7.92 -20.53
CA VAL A 24 -0.24 7.81 -19.11
C VAL A 24 0.01 6.38 -18.64
N ILE A 25 0.75 6.24 -17.55
CA ILE A 25 0.96 4.94 -16.90
C ILE A 25 -0.06 4.78 -15.77
N TRP A 26 -0.90 3.78 -15.88
CA TRP A 26 -1.94 3.43 -14.91
C TRP A 26 -1.52 2.19 -14.12
N SER A 27 -1.49 2.25 -12.79
CA SER A 27 -1.02 1.13 -11.97
C SER A 27 -1.95 0.81 -10.81
N CYS A 28 -2.17 -0.48 -10.54
CA CYS A 28 -2.98 -0.94 -9.41
C CYS A 28 -2.13 -1.34 -8.20
N ASP A 29 -2.41 -0.80 -7.01
CA ASP A 29 -1.65 -1.01 -5.76
C ASP A 29 -2.29 -2.03 -4.80
N SER A 30 -2.90 -3.10 -5.33
CA SER A 30 -3.48 -4.19 -4.52
C SER A 30 -2.91 -5.57 -4.87
N CYS A 31 -3.70 -6.45 -5.47
CA CYS A 31 -3.32 -7.84 -5.76
C CYS A 31 -2.12 -7.91 -6.70
N ILE A 32 -2.10 -7.05 -7.72
CA ILE A 32 -1.07 -7.13 -8.76
C ILE A 32 0.31 -6.64 -8.31
N LYS A 33 0.36 -5.75 -7.30
CA LYS A 33 1.61 -5.36 -6.63
C LYS A 33 2.33 -6.58 -6.05
N GLN A 34 1.57 -7.50 -5.45
CA GLN A 34 2.14 -8.73 -4.90
C GLN A 34 2.66 -9.68 -5.99
N CYS A 35 2.11 -9.59 -7.21
CA CYS A 35 2.59 -10.33 -8.37
C CYS A 35 3.81 -9.67 -9.03
N GLY A 36 4.32 -8.54 -8.51
CA GLY A 36 5.47 -7.83 -9.09
C GLY A 36 5.16 -7.13 -10.42
N LEU A 37 3.88 -6.95 -10.74
CA LEU A 37 3.42 -6.54 -12.06
C LEU A 37 2.87 -5.11 -12.11
N GLY A 38 2.58 -4.53 -10.95
CA GLY A 38 2.07 -3.17 -10.78
C GLY A 38 2.43 -2.61 -9.40
N GLY A 39 1.65 -1.66 -8.92
CA GLY A 39 1.97 -0.85 -7.75
C GLY A 39 2.90 0.33 -8.08
N SER A 40 3.19 1.13 -7.06
CA SER A 40 3.96 2.37 -7.20
C SER A 40 5.38 2.15 -7.74
N GLU A 41 6.09 1.14 -7.22
CA GLU A 41 7.49 0.88 -7.60
C GLU A 41 7.63 0.51 -9.08
N LYS A 42 6.78 -0.41 -9.57
CA LYS A 42 6.79 -0.84 -10.97
C LYS A 42 6.32 0.25 -11.93
N MET A 43 5.40 1.11 -11.47
CA MET A 43 4.96 2.28 -12.22
C MET A 43 6.09 3.30 -12.39
N SER A 44 6.78 3.67 -11.30
CA SER A 44 7.93 4.57 -11.36
C SER A 44 9.07 3.99 -12.19
N HIS A 45 9.33 2.68 -12.05
CA HIS A 45 10.32 2.00 -12.86
C HIS A 45 9.98 2.08 -14.36
N LEU A 46 8.75 1.71 -14.75
CA LEU A 46 8.34 1.77 -16.16
C LEU A 46 8.43 3.20 -16.72
N LYS A 47 8.05 4.20 -15.92
CA LYS A 47 8.20 5.60 -16.30
C LYS A 47 9.65 5.93 -16.63
N SER A 48 10.58 5.57 -15.74
CA SER A 48 12.01 5.83 -15.94
C SER A 48 12.55 5.17 -17.22
N VAL A 49 12.20 3.90 -17.46
CA VAL A 49 12.63 3.14 -18.64
C VAL A 49 12.12 3.79 -19.94
N LEU A 50 10.84 4.17 -19.96
CA LEU A 50 10.22 4.79 -21.13
C LEU A 50 10.74 6.22 -21.36
N ASP A 51 10.96 7.00 -20.29
CA ASP A 51 11.56 8.34 -20.38
C ASP A 51 12.98 8.26 -21.00
N GLU A 52 13.80 7.27 -20.59
CA GLU A 52 15.14 7.04 -21.16
C GLU A 52 15.12 6.58 -22.63
N ASP A 53 14.13 5.77 -23.01
CA ASP A 53 13.93 5.38 -24.41
C ASP A 53 13.35 6.53 -25.28
N GLY A 54 13.06 7.68 -24.66
CA GLY A 54 12.60 8.90 -25.32
C GLY A 54 11.12 8.92 -25.62
N TYR A 55 10.30 8.24 -24.82
CA TYR A 55 8.84 8.33 -24.88
C TYR A 55 8.31 9.44 -23.99
N ASN A 56 7.17 10.03 -24.36
CA ASN A 56 6.58 11.15 -23.66
C ASN A 56 5.57 10.70 -22.59
N ILE A 57 6.04 10.46 -21.36
CA ILE A 57 5.18 10.10 -20.22
C ILE A 57 4.62 11.38 -19.56
N THR A 58 3.35 11.67 -19.78
CA THR A 58 2.73 12.92 -19.31
C THR A 58 2.20 12.83 -17.88
N ALA A 59 1.78 11.64 -17.43
CA ALA A 59 1.29 11.43 -16.07
C ALA A 59 1.39 9.97 -15.62
N THR A 60 1.29 9.76 -14.31
CA THR A 60 1.14 8.44 -13.70
C THR A 60 -0.06 8.44 -12.76
N GLU A 61 -0.94 7.45 -12.88
CA GLU A 61 -2.10 7.27 -12.01
C GLU A 61 -1.95 5.95 -11.24
N LEU A 62 -1.87 6.06 -9.91
CA LEU A 62 -1.91 4.92 -9.01
C LEU A 62 -3.32 4.77 -8.46
N ILE A 63 -3.89 3.56 -8.55
CA ILE A 63 -5.21 3.24 -8.03
C ILE A 63 -5.15 2.05 -7.08
N SER A 64 -5.97 2.03 -6.03
CA SER A 64 -6.03 0.90 -5.10
C SER A 64 -6.46 -0.39 -5.81
N VAL A 65 -7.56 -0.34 -6.55
CA VAL A 65 -8.17 -1.51 -7.18
C VAL A 65 -8.70 -1.15 -8.57
N SER A 66 -7.94 -1.48 -9.62
CA SER A 66 -8.39 -1.21 -11.00
C SER A 66 -9.58 -2.08 -11.43
N CYS A 67 -9.83 -3.23 -10.82
CA CYS A 67 -10.98 -4.07 -11.21
C CYS A 67 -12.34 -3.58 -10.68
N HIS A 68 -12.40 -2.36 -10.13
CA HIS A 68 -13.62 -1.77 -9.60
C HIS A 68 -14.02 -0.53 -10.43
N THR A 69 -14.92 -0.73 -11.40
CA THR A 69 -15.33 0.30 -12.38
C THR A 69 -15.67 1.67 -11.78
N PRO A 70 -16.45 1.77 -10.67
CA PRO A 70 -16.75 3.07 -10.07
C PRO A 70 -15.54 3.87 -9.57
N LEU A 71 -14.39 3.23 -9.28
CA LEU A 71 -13.17 3.95 -8.92
C LEU A 71 -12.50 4.55 -10.16
N ILE A 72 -12.60 3.87 -11.30
CA ILE A 72 -12.01 4.34 -12.55
C ILE A 72 -12.85 5.47 -13.13
N GLU A 73 -14.18 5.31 -13.16
CA GLU A 73 -15.08 6.31 -13.74
C GLU A 73 -15.03 7.65 -13.00
N GLU A 74 -14.71 7.65 -11.70
CA GLU A 74 -14.48 8.86 -10.93
C GLU A 74 -13.41 9.79 -11.55
N ARG A 75 -12.43 9.24 -12.26
CA ARG A 75 -11.37 10.04 -12.91
C ARG A 75 -11.90 10.92 -14.03
N LYS A 76 -13.12 10.66 -14.52
CA LYS A 76 -13.82 11.52 -15.48
C LYS A 76 -14.43 12.78 -14.84
N TYR A 77 -14.60 12.77 -13.52
CA TYR A 77 -15.28 13.85 -12.79
C TYR A 77 -14.33 14.67 -11.92
N ASN A 78 -13.17 14.13 -11.56
CA ASN A 78 -12.13 14.88 -10.85
C ASN A 78 -11.36 15.76 -11.84
N GLU A 79 -11.47 17.10 -11.73
CA GLU A 79 -10.89 18.06 -12.69
C GLU A 79 -9.38 17.86 -12.96
N GLU A 80 -8.59 17.67 -11.91
CA GLU A 80 -7.14 17.44 -12.06
C GLU A 80 -6.86 16.15 -12.83
N LYS A 81 -7.58 15.07 -12.48
CA LYS A 81 -7.39 13.75 -13.11
C LYS A 81 -7.93 13.67 -14.52
N LYS A 82 -9.06 14.32 -14.75
CA LYS A 82 -9.72 14.43 -16.05
C LYS A 82 -8.79 15.10 -17.05
N HIS A 83 -8.12 16.19 -16.65
CA HIS A 83 -7.26 16.96 -17.54
C HIS A 83 -6.16 16.11 -18.20
N PHE A 84 -5.42 15.31 -17.42
CA PHE A 84 -4.36 14.47 -18.01
C PHE A 84 -4.90 13.24 -18.73
N MET A 85 -6.05 12.70 -18.31
CA MET A 85 -6.71 11.59 -19.01
C MET A 85 -7.24 12.01 -20.39
N GLU A 86 -7.78 13.21 -20.51
CA GLU A 86 -8.26 13.75 -21.79
C GLU A 86 -7.12 13.99 -22.79
N GLN A 87 -5.95 14.40 -22.29
CA GLN A 87 -4.77 14.65 -23.11
C GLN A 87 -3.98 13.40 -23.48
N ALA A 88 -4.25 12.26 -22.85
CA ALA A 88 -3.54 11.02 -23.14
C ALA A 88 -3.92 10.48 -24.52
N ASP A 89 -2.94 10.04 -25.29
CA ASP A 89 -3.13 9.29 -26.54
C ASP A 89 -3.15 7.78 -26.27
N ALA A 90 -2.32 7.33 -25.31
CA ALA A 90 -2.23 5.94 -24.88
C ALA A 90 -2.20 5.81 -23.35
N ILE A 91 -2.79 4.72 -22.85
CA ILE A 91 -2.79 4.36 -21.44
C ILE A 91 -2.16 2.98 -21.28
N ILE A 92 -1.02 2.91 -20.60
CA ILE A 92 -0.35 1.64 -20.26
C ILE A 92 -0.87 1.16 -18.91
N VAL A 93 -1.51 -0.01 -18.89
CA VAL A 93 -2.18 -0.53 -17.70
C VAL A 93 -1.35 -1.63 -17.02
N LEU A 94 -0.79 -1.27 -15.87
CA LEU A 94 -0.16 -2.16 -14.88
C LEU A 94 -1.19 -2.64 -13.86
N ALA A 95 -2.23 -3.33 -14.35
CA ALA A 95 -3.29 -3.95 -13.56
C ALA A 95 -3.57 -5.38 -14.04
N CYS A 96 -4.39 -6.11 -13.30
CA CYS A 96 -4.85 -7.44 -13.72
C CYS A 96 -5.72 -7.33 -14.98
N GLU A 97 -6.10 -8.47 -15.56
CA GLU A 97 -6.93 -8.52 -16.76
C GLU A 97 -8.27 -7.81 -16.55
N ASP A 98 -8.95 -8.06 -15.43
CA ASP A 98 -10.17 -7.33 -15.05
C ASP A 98 -9.95 -5.82 -14.93
N GLY A 99 -8.80 -5.41 -14.37
CA GLY A 99 -8.43 -4.02 -14.23
C GLY A 99 -8.20 -3.34 -15.58
N TYR A 100 -7.53 -4.03 -16.50
CA TYR A 100 -7.40 -3.61 -17.89
C TYR A 100 -8.76 -3.41 -18.54
N HIS A 101 -9.67 -4.39 -18.42
CA HIS A 101 -11.01 -4.29 -19.00
C HIS A 101 -11.81 -3.11 -18.44
N CYS A 102 -11.71 -2.84 -17.15
CA CYS A 102 -12.38 -1.70 -16.54
C CYS A 102 -11.82 -0.37 -17.06
N VAL A 103 -10.50 -0.23 -17.18
CA VAL A 103 -9.86 0.98 -17.73
C VAL A 103 -10.25 1.17 -19.21
N LYS A 104 -10.18 0.10 -20.02
CA LYS A 104 -10.58 0.12 -21.42
C LYS A 104 -12.05 0.47 -21.61
N SER A 105 -12.93 -0.04 -20.74
CA SER A 105 -14.36 0.29 -20.76
C SER A 105 -14.63 1.75 -20.40
N ALA A 106 -13.87 2.30 -19.44
CA ALA A 106 -13.99 3.69 -19.05
C ALA A 106 -13.47 4.66 -20.12
N PHE A 107 -12.35 4.35 -20.78
CA PHE A 107 -11.68 5.23 -21.75
C PHE A 107 -11.67 4.60 -23.16
N LYS A 108 -12.87 4.44 -23.74
CA LYS A 108 -13.06 3.72 -25.03
C LYS A 108 -12.42 4.41 -26.23
N ASP A 109 -12.23 5.72 -26.13
CA ASP A 109 -11.61 6.59 -27.12
C ASP A 109 -10.08 6.56 -27.09
N LYS A 110 -9.49 5.92 -26.08
CA LYS A 110 -8.05 5.89 -25.85
C LYS A 110 -7.44 4.55 -26.28
N ASN A 111 -6.17 4.59 -26.70
CA ASN A 111 -5.41 3.37 -26.93
C ASN A 111 -4.99 2.77 -25.57
N VAL A 112 -5.76 1.83 -25.05
CA VAL A 112 -5.50 1.19 -23.75
C VAL A 112 -4.76 -0.13 -23.93
N ILE A 113 -3.56 -0.22 -23.36
CA ILE A 113 -2.65 -1.36 -23.49
C ILE A 113 -2.63 -2.14 -22.17
N GLY A 114 -3.08 -3.39 -22.23
CA GLY A 114 -3.03 -4.33 -21.11
C GLY A 114 -1.70 -5.08 -21.07
N THR A 115 -1.13 -5.24 -19.88
CA THR A 115 0.18 -5.89 -19.70
C THR A 115 0.10 -7.23 -18.98
N ALA A 116 -1.08 -7.69 -18.57
CA ALA A 116 -1.21 -8.86 -17.72
C ALA A 116 -2.34 -9.80 -18.19
N LYS A 117 -2.11 -11.10 -18.00
CA LYS A 117 -3.09 -12.18 -18.14
C LYS A 117 -3.37 -12.78 -16.78
N THR A 118 -4.64 -12.90 -16.39
CA THR A 118 -5.02 -13.47 -15.10
C THR A 118 -5.15 -14.98 -15.24
N VAL A 119 -4.50 -15.73 -14.37
CA VAL A 119 -4.27 -17.17 -14.51
C VAL A 119 -4.89 -18.00 -13.37
N GLY A 120 -5.49 -17.32 -12.39
CA GLY A 120 -6.24 -17.97 -11.32
C GLY A 120 -6.12 -17.28 -9.96
N GLY A 121 -6.47 -18.02 -8.91
CA GLY A 121 -6.41 -17.59 -7.52
C GLY A 121 -5.12 -18.07 -6.83
N GLY A 122 -4.62 -17.25 -5.92
CA GLY A 122 -3.42 -17.59 -5.18
C GLY A 122 -3.21 -16.76 -3.91
N GLY A 123 -2.01 -16.95 -3.35
CA GLY A 123 -1.58 -16.39 -2.08
C GLY A 123 -0.12 -15.93 -2.12
N LYS A 124 0.44 -15.73 -0.94
CA LYS A 124 1.84 -15.30 -0.76
C LYS A 124 2.60 -16.39 -0.03
N SER A 125 3.79 -16.69 -0.52
CA SER A 125 4.78 -17.56 0.09
C SER A 125 6.03 -16.76 0.45
N PRO A 126 6.99 -17.32 1.21
CA PRO A 126 8.30 -16.70 1.42
C PRO A 126 9.06 -16.40 0.11
N ALA A 127 8.80 -17.14 -0.95
CA ALA A 127 9.40 -16.94 -2.27
C ALA A 127 8.63 -15.93 -3.16
N GLY A 128 7.56 -15.32 -2.65
CA GLY A 128 6.73 -14.37 -3.41
C GLY A 128 5.30 -14.86 -3.66
N ALA A 129 4.61 -14.23 -4.62
CA ALA A 129 3.26 -14.64 -5.00
C ALA A 129 3.26 -16.04 -5.64
N VAL A 130 2.27 -16.85 -5.28
CA VAL A 130 2.13 -18.23 -5.77
C VAL A 130 0.70 -18.50 -6.22
N LEU A 131 0.56 -19.29 -7.28
CA LEU A 131 -0.71 -19.74 -7.84
C LEU A 131 -1.14 -21.06 -7.19
N ASN A 132 -2.21 -21.01 -6.38
CA ASN A 132 -2.72 -22.19 -5.68
C ASN A 132 -3.90 -22.83 -6.40
N THR A 133 -4.75 -22.00 -6.99
CA THR A 133 -5.98 -22.37 -7.68
C THR A 133 -5.93 -21.85 -9.12
N PRO A 134 -5.12 -22.49 -9.99
CA PRO A 134 -5.08 -22.17 -11.41
C PRO A 134 -6.46 -22.26 -12.07
N PHE A 135 -6.69 -21.43 -13.09
CA PHE A 135 -7.81 -21.65 -14.01
C PHE A 135 -7.59 -22.89 -14.86
N GLU A 136 -8.68 -23.54 -15.29
CA GLU A 136 -8.62 -24.74 -16.13
C GLU A 136 -7.82 -24.51 -17.42
N SER A 137 -7.93 -23.30 -18.00
CA SER A 137 -7.22 -22.88 -19.20
C SER A 137 -5.69 -22.88 -19.08
N THR A 138 -5.14 -22.99 -17.86
CA THR A 138 -3.69 -23.03 -17.63
C THR A 138 -3.11 -24.45 -17.70
N GLY A 139 -3.95 -25.49 -17.63
CA GLY A 139 -3.51 -26.88 -17.56
C GLY A 139 -2.65 -27.22 -16.33
N LEU A 140 -2.66 -26.38 -15.29
CA LEU A 140 -2.01 -26.63 -14.00
C LEU A 140 -3.02 -27.23 -13.01
N GLU A 141 -2.54 -28.15 -12.17
CA GLU A 141 -3.32 -28.69 -11.07
C GLU A 141 -3.25 -27.78 -9.84
N ASN A 142 -4.26 -27.89 -8.97
CA ASN A 142 -4.27 -27.20 -7.69
C ASN A 142 -3.08 -27.63 -6.82
N SER A 143 -2.46 -26.66 -6.14
CA SER A 143 -1.28 -26.91 -5.30
C SER A 143 -1.36 -26.15 -3.99
N VAL A 144 -1.20 -26.86 -2.87
CA VAL A 144 -1.13 -26.28 -1.53
C VAL A 144 0.13 -25.43 -1.37
N LYS A 145 1.27 -25.88 -1.92
CA LYS A 145 2.52 -25.10 -1.94
C LYS A 145 2.43 -23.91 -2.91
N GLY A 146 1.60 -24.05 -3.94
CA GLY A 146 1.42 -23.07 -5.02
C GLY A 146 2.55 -23.12 -6.04
N HIS A 147 2.23 -22.72 -7.28
CA HIS A 147 3.20 -22.59 -8.38
C HIS A 147 3.79 -21.18 -8.37
N THR A 148 5.12 -21.05 -8.48
CA THR A 148 5.77 -19.73 -8.56
C THR A 148 5.47 -19.05 -9.88
N LEU A 149 5.58 -17.72 -9.92
CA LEU A 149 5.31 -16.96 -11.15
C LEU A 149 6.22 -17.37 -12.30
N ASP A 150 7.48 -17.73 -12.05
CA ASP A 150 8.42 -18.17 -13.09
C ASP A 150 7.94 -19.48 -13.75
N ILE A 151 7.56 -20.47 -12.94
CA ILE A 151 7.02 -21.75 -13.43
C ILE A 151 5.74 -21.53 -14.25
N VAL A 152 4.86 -20.64 -13.77
CA VAL A 152 3.62 -20.31 -14.47
C VAL A 152 3.91 -19.57 -15.77
N ALA A 153 4.88 -18.66 -15.78
CA ALA A 153 5.28 -17.90 -16.95
C ALA A 153 5.87 -18.81 -18.03
N GLU A 154 6.82 -19.68 -17.66
CA GLU A 154 7.42 -20.66 -18.58
C GLU A 154 6.35 -21.58 -19.17
N LYS A 155 5.47 -22.15 -18.33
CA LYS A 155 4.45 -23.09 -18.80
C LYS A 155 3.44 -22.45 -19.76
N LEU A 156 3.08 -21.20 -19.51
CA LEU A 156 2.08 -20.49 -20.32
C LEU A 156 2.71 -19.66 -21.45
N ASN A 157 4.02 -19.75 -21.64
CA ASN A 157 4.79 -18.93 -22.58
C ASN A 157 4.49 -17.43 -22.40
N LEU A 158 4.51 -16.99 -21.15
CA LEU A 158 4.29 -15.62 -20.72
C LEU A 158 5.61 -15.00 -20.25
N TYR A 159 5.62 -13.68 -20.10
CA TYR A 159 6.83 -12.96 -19.76
C TYR A 159 6.93 -12.78 -18.24
N HIS A 160 8.11 -13.00 -17.67
CA HIS A 160 8.39 -12.69 -16.26
C HIS A 160 9.52 -11.65 -16.09
N THR A 161 10.42 -11.54 -17.08
CA THR A 161 11.63 -10.68 -17.08
C THR A 161 11.41 -9.24 -17.57
N PHE A 162 10.16 -8.77 -17.70
CA PHE A 162 9.82 -7.47 -18.30
C PHE A 162 10.54 -6.27 -17.66
N PHE A 163 10.79 -6.32 -16.34
CA PHE A 163 11.53 -5.29 -15.59
C PHE A 163 12.99 -5.67 -15.32
N GLU A 164 13.43 -6.79 -15.89
CA GLU A 164 14.77 -7.37 -15.75
C GLU A 164 15.56 -7.25 -17.06
N SER A 165 15.00 -6.59 -18.09
CA SER A 165 15.62 -6.40 -19.40
C SER A 165 16.92 -5.60 -19.28
N ASP A 166 18.06 -6.29 -19.14
CA ASP A 166 19.49 -5.98 -19.39
C ASP A 166 20.04 -4.55 -19.21
N ARG A 167 19.25 -3.62 -18.70
CA ARG A 167 19.61 -2.25 -18.37
C ARG A 167 19.54 -2.13 -16.87
N LYS A 168 20.72 -2.20 -16.26
CA LYS A 168 20.94 -1.51 -15.00
C LYS A 168 20.76 -0.02 -15.29
N PHE A 169 19.59 0.51 -14.95
CA PHE A 169 19.34 1.94 -14.83
C PHE A 169 20.39 2.55 -13.90
N PRO A 170 20.72 3.85 -14.04
CA PRO A 170 21.74 4.47 -13.20
C PRO A 170 21.42 4.07 -11.76
N GLU A 171 22.33 3.31 -11.16
CA GLU A 171 22.30 3.12 -9.72
C GLU A 171 22.25 4.56 -9.21
N GLU A 172 21.11 4.97 -8.61
CA GLU A 172 21.04 6.22 -7.85
C GLU A 172 22.34 6.27 -7.05
N ASP A 173 23.21 7.25 -7.32
CA ASP A 173 24.65 7.11 -7.04
C ASP A 173 24.84 6.53 -5.64
N PRO A 174 25.38 5.30 -5.50
CA PRO A 174 25.46 4.66 -4.21
C PRO A 174 26.36 5.51 -3.32
N VAL A 175 25.77 6.12 -2.32
CA VAL A 175 26.48 6.96 -1.36
C VAL A 175 26.75 6.18 -0.09
N GLU A 176 27.94 6.41 0.46
CA GLU A 176 28.28 5.91 1.78
C GLU A 176 27.59 6.79 2.85
N ILE A 177 26.82 6.13 3.71
CA ILE A 177 26.26 6.71 4.93
C ILE A 177 26.75 5.92 6.14
N THR A 178 26.71 6.52 7.32
CA THR A 178 27.04 5.83 8.58
C THR A 178 25.80 5.75 9.45
N VAL A 179 25.38 4.54 9.82
CA VAL A 179 24.23 4.31 10.69
C VAL A 179 24.69 3.57 11.95
N ASN A 180 24.49 4.16 13.13
CA ASN A 180 24.98 3.63 14.43
C ASN A 180 26.49 3.28 14.40
N GLY A 181 27.30 4.10 13.74
CA GLY A 181 28.75 3.87 13.59
C GLY A 181 29.13 2.84 12.52
N LYS A 182 28.16 2.16 11.88
CA LYS A 182 28.41 1.21 10.79
C LYS A 182 28.27 1.89 9.43
N LYS A 183 29.29 1.77 8.59
CA LYS A 183 29.25 2.20 7.19
C LYS A 183 28.27 1.34 6.39
N CYS A 184 27.40 1.99 5.64
CA CYS A 184 26.33 1.40 4.86
C CYS A 184 26.25 2.08 3.49
N THR A 185 25.78 1.34 2.50
CA THR A 185 25.50 1.89 1.17
C THR A 185 24.01 2.16 1.06
N ALA A 186 23.68 3.34 0.56
CA ALA A 186 22.31 3.78 0.32
C ALA A 186 22.29 4.59 -0.98
N LEU A 187 21.10 4.79 -1.52
CA LEU A 187 20.93 5.55 -2.74
C LEU A 187 20.72 7.03 -2.41
N GLU A 188 21.41 7.93 -3.12
CA GLU A 188 21.25 9.37 -2.87
C GLU A 188 19.81 9.83 -3.17
N GLY A 189 19.21 10.60 -2.26
CA GLY A 189 17.83 11.05 -2.39
C GLY A 189 16.76 10.05 -1.94
N GLU A 190 17.11 8.77 -1.71
CA GLU A 190 16.13 7.80 -1.24
C GLU A 190 15.63 8.13 0.18
N ASN A 191 14.47 7.60 0.56
CA ASN A 191 13.92 7.81 1.89
C ASN A 191 14.84 7.20 2.98
N LEU A 192 15.23 7.99 3.98
CA LEU A 192 16.17 7.56 5.02
C LEU A 192 15.65 6.36 5.84
N LEU A 193 14.34 6.32 6.14
CA LEU A 193 13.75 5.18 6.84
C LEU A 193 13.92 3.89 6.01
N LYS A 194 13.62 3.95 4.70
CA LYS A 194 13.78 2.83 3.77
C LYS A 194 15.25 2.39 3.67
N ALA A 195 16.17 3.35 3.57
CA ALA A 195 17.61 3.08 3.52
C ALA A 195 18.13 2.36 4.77
N CYS A 196 17.71 2.81 5.95
CA CYS A 196 18.05 2.17 7.23
C CYS A 196 17.51 0.73 7.29
N GLU A 197 16.24 0.51 6.91
CA GLU A 197 15.62 -0.81 6.94
C GLU A 197 16.27 -1.79 5.98
N LYS A 198 16.60 -1.35 4.75
CA LYS A 198 17.38 -2.15 3.77
C LYS A 198 18.74 -2.59 4.34
N ASN A 199 19.36 -1.75 5.16
CA ASN A 199 20.65 -2.03 5.80
C ASN A 199 20.52 -2.79 7.16
N GLY A 200 19.31 -3.27 7.49
CA GLY A 200 19.04 -4.08 8.67
C GLY A 200 18.76 -3.31 9.95
N PHE A 201 18.65 -1.98 9.90
CA PHE A 201 18.30 -1.14 11.04
C PHE A 201 16.79 -0.95 11.10
N LYS A 202 16.13 -1.70 12.01
CA LYS A 202 14.69 -1.58 12.23
C LYS A 202 14.37 -0.32 13.01
N ILE A 203 13.52 0.54 12.44
CA ILE A 203 13.07 1.78 13.07
C ILE A 203 11.54 1.72 13.22
N PRO A 204 10.99 1.77 14.45
CA PRO A 204 9.54 1.72 14.67
C PRO A 204 8.79 2.86 13.96
N HIS A 205 7.69 2.55 13.28
CA HIS A 205 6.89 3.54 12.56
C HIS A 205 5.45 3.07 12.30
N LEU A 206 4.45 3.93 12.55
CA LEU A 206 3.03 3.58 12.34
C LEU A 206 2.32 4.42 11.27
N CYS A 207 2.77 5.64 11.00
CA CYS A 207 2.13 6.49 10.00
C CYS A 207 2.76 6.34 8.62
N TYR A 208 4.06 6.09 8.53
CA TYR A 208 4.72 5.86 7.25
C TYR A 208 4.31 4.51 6.67
N ARG A 209 4.09 4.45 5.36
CA ARG A 209 3.93 3.23 4.58
C ARG A 209 4.35 3.54 3.16
N GLU A 210 5.09 2.64 2.55
CA GLU A 210 5.48 2.76 1.16
C GLU A 210 4.28 2.85 0.22
N GLY A 211 4.36 3.76 -0.75
CA GLY A 211 3.27 4.10 -1.67
C GLY A 211 2.29 5.15 -1.13
N LEU A 212 2.49 5.65 0.10
CA LEU A 212 1.76 6.79 0.65
C LEU A 212 2.72 7.94 0.98
N SER A 213 2.20 9.17 0.96
CA SER A 213 2.93 10.35 1.43
C SER A 213 3.38 10.18 2.88
N ALA A 214 4.51 10.77 3.27
CA ALA A 214 5.07 10.62 4.62
C ALA A 214 4.64 11.76 5.56
N PRO A 215 3.66 11.56 6.48
CA PRO A 215 3.18 12.64 7.33
C PRO A 215 4.11 12.93 8.52
N GLY A 216 4.91 11.95 8.95
CA GLY A 216 5.75 12.07 10.15
C GLY A 216 4.98 12.23 11.48
N SER A 217 3.66 12.05 11.50
CA SER A 217 2.78 12.37 12.64
C SER A 217 2.95 11.45 13.84
N CYS A 218 3.27 10.17 13.66
CA CYS A 218 3.40 9.22 14.79
C CYS A 218 4.68 9.43 15.63
N ARG A 219 5.71 10.08 15.07
CA ARG A 219 7.01 10.36 15.70
C ARG A 219 7.79 9.16 16.28
N LEU A 220 7.40 7.92 15.96
CA LEU A 220 8.16 6.73 16.37
C LEU A 220 9.51 6.59 15.64
N CYS A 221 9.56 7.05 14.39
CA CYS A 221 10.74 6.96 13.53
C CYS A 221 11.76 8.09 13.76
N LEU A 222 11.81 8.62 14.99
CA LEU A 222 12.78 9.65 15.34
C LEU A 222 14.19 9.09 15.32
N VAL A 223 15.12 9.86 14.75
CA VAL A 223 16.55 9.58 14.65
C VAL A 223 17.35 10.85 14.91
N LYS A 224 18.61 10.69 15.29
CA LYS A 224 19.57 11.81 15.38
C LYS A 224 20.39 11.83 14.10
N ILE A 225 20.57 13.01 13.52
CA ILE A 225 21.40 13.23 12.34
C ILE A 225 22.53 14.16 12.75
N LYS A 226 23.77 13.76 12.51
CA LYS A 226 24.94 14.58 12.88
C LYS A 226 24.88 15.94 12.18
N GLY A 227 25.20 17.01 12.93
CA GLY A 227 25.11 18.39 12.44
C GLY A 227 23.70 19.00 12.47
N ARG A 228 22.66 18.21 12.75
CA ARG A 228 21.29 18.71 12.91
C ARG A 228 20.96 18.92 14.39
N LYS A 229 20.32 20.04 14.70
CA LYS A 229 19.76 20.28 16.04
C LYS A 229 18.44 19.51 16.21
N GLY A 230 18.33 18.75 17.30
CA GLY A 230 17.14 17.99 17.66
C GLY A 230 16.93 16.70 16.85
N LEU A 231 15.79 16.04 17.11
CA LEU A 231 15.44 14.76 16.50
C LEU A 231 14.65 14.94 15.21
N ALA A 232 15.02 14.20 14.18
CA ALA A 232 14.35 14.22 12.88
C ALA A 232 13.51 12.94 12.67
N PRO A 233 12.28 13.03 12.13
CA PRO A 233 11.57 11.84 11.69
C PRO A 233 12.21 11.30 10.40
N SER A 234 12.80 10.10 10.46
CA SER A 234 13.50 9.47 9.33
C SER A 234 12.62 9.31 8.09
N CYS A 235 11.32 9.06 8.26
CA CYS A 235 10.38 8.94 7.14
C CYS A 235 10.21 10.21 6.28
N ARG A 236 10.66 11.38 6.76
CA ARG A 236 10.64 12.65 6.02
C ARG A 236 12.04 13.13 5.60
N GLN A 237 13.07 12.33 5.86
CA GLN A 237 14.43 12.66 5.45
C GLN A 237 14.80 11.88 4.21
N THR A 238 15.62 12.50 3.37
CA THR A 238 16.27 11.86 2.23
C THR A 238 17.72 11.57 2.59
N VAL A 239 18.28 10.54 1.99
CA VAL A 239 19.69 10.21 2.11
C VAL A 239 20.54 11.26 1.39
N SER A 240 21.69 11.60 1.98
CA SER A 240 22.70 12.47 1.38
C SER A 240 24.08 11.89 1.63
N LYS A 241 25.02 12.16 0.73
CA LYS A 241 26.39 11.65 0.84
C LYS A 241 27.03 12.02 2.19
N GLY A 242 27.62 11.01 2.85
CA GLY A 242 28.31 11.20 4.14
C GLY A 242 27.38 11.45 5.32
N MET A 243 26.07 11.21 5.18
CA MET A 243 25.12 11.35 6.28
C MET A 243 25.45 10.37 7.42
N GLU A 244 25.53 10.88 8.65
CA GLU A 244 25.71 10.09 9.86
C GLU A 244 24.43 10.12 10.72
N VAL A 245 23.88 8.94 11.00
CA VAL A 245 22.56 8.78 11.66
C VAL A 245 22.66 7.84 12.86
N THR A 246 22.14 8.27 13.99
CA THR A 246 21.89 7.40 15.14
C THR A 246 20.41 7.03 15.17
N THR A 247 20.13 5.74 15.06
CA THR A 247 18.78 5.17 15.04
C THR A 247 18.41 4.51 16.36
N ASP A 248 19.39 4.24 17.23
CA ASP A 248 19.19 3.62 18.53
C ASP A 248 20.16 4.18 19.57
N ASP A 249 19.60 4.76 20.63
CA ASP A 249 20.28 5.17 21.86
C ASP A 249 19.26 5.31 22.99
N ASP A 250 19.73 5.60 24.21
CA ASP A 250 18.85 5.62 25.39
C ASP A 250 17.78 6.72 25.33
N GLU A 251 18.08 7.88 24.74
CA GLU A 251 17.09 8.96 24.56
C GLU A 251 16.02 8.55 23.55
N LEU A 252 16.41 7.97 22.41
CA LEU A 252 15.49 7.48 21.38
C LEU A 252 14.61 6.34 21.90
N ARG A 253 15.18 5.39 22.65
CA ARG A 253 14.43 4.29 23.28
C ARG A 253 13.41 4.83 24.28
N TYR A 254 13.82 5.76 25.14
CA TYR A 254 12.94 6.40 26.10
C TYR A 254 11.77 7.10 25.42
N LEU A 255 12.03 7.93 24.41
CA LEU A 255 11.00 8.67 23.69
C LEU A 255 10.05 7.75 22.92
N ARG A 256 10.56 6.68 22.30
CA ARG A 256 9.73 5.67 21.62
C ARG A 256 8.83 4.94 22.60
N ARG A 257 9.34 4.53 23.76
CA ARG A 257 8.57 3.88 24.81
C ARG A 257 7.43 4.78 25.29
N ILE A 258 7.75 6.02 25.68
CA ILE A 258 6.74 7.01 26.10
C ILE A 258 5.71 7.26 25.00
N LYS A 259 6.14 7.34 23.73
CA LYS A 259 5.21 7.53 22.62
C LYS A 259 4.28 6.33 22.42
N LEU A 260 4.80 5.11 22.54
CA LEU A 260 3.99 3.89 22.44
C LEU A 260 3.01 3.77 23.61
N GLU A 261 3.44 4.06 24.84
CA GLU A 261 2.57 4.14 26.01
C GLU A 261 1.45 5.17 25.79
N SER A 262 1.78 6.37 25.29
CA SER A 262 0.79 7.40 24.97
C SER A 262 -0.20 6.95 23.88
N LEU A 263 0.26 6.22 22.86
CA LEU A 263 -0.63 5.69 21.82
C LEU A 263 -1.55 4.59 22.36
N LEU A 264 -1.04 3.74 23.25
CA LEU A 264 -1.81 2.70 23.93
C LEU A 264 -2.82 3.27 24.95
N ALA A 265 -2.53 4.43 25.54
CA ALA A 265 -3.44 5.12 26.47
C ALA A 265 -4.47 5.99 25.76
N ALA A 266 -4.29 6.29 24.47
CA ALA A 266 -5.18 7.19 23.73
C ALA A 266 -6.60 6.61 23.58
N ASN A 267 -6.74 5.28 23.59
CA ASN A 267 -8.01 4.57 23.60
C ASN A 267 -7.85 3.20 24.28
N GLU A 268 -8.94 2.46 24.44
CA GLU A 268 -8.94 1.14 25.08
C GLU A 268 -8.41 0.04 24.14
N HIS A 269 -7.09 -0.20 24.17
CA HIS A 269 -6.45 -1.23 23.37
C HIS A 269 -6.48 -2.62 24.04
N ASN A 270 -7.58 -3.38 23.86
CA ASN A 270 -7.65 -4.77 24.29
C ASN A 270 -7.13 -5.74 23.21
N CYS A 271 -5.82 -6.04 23.25
CA CYS A 271 -5.17 -6.91 22.26
C CYS A 271 -5.69 -8.36 22.25
N LEU A 272 -6.26 -8.87 23.36
CA LEU A 272 -6.75 -10.26 23.44
C LEU A 272 -7.97 -10.48 22.55
N LEU A 273 -8.86 -9.50 22.47
CA LEU A 273 -10.09 -9.55 21.68
C LEU A 273 -9.93 -8.98 20.26
N CYS A 274 -8.79 -8.36 19.96
CA CYS A 274 -8.54 -7.72 18.66
C CYS A 274 -8.31 -8.73 17.52
N GLY A 275 -8.01 -10.00 17.82
CA GLY A 275 -7.59 -11.03 16.87
C GLY A 275 -8.71 -11.81 16.15
N GLU A 276 -9.96 -11.39 16.28
CA GLU A 276 -11.11 -12.07 15.66
C GLU A 276 -11.17 -11.86 14.13
N ASN A 277 -10.70 -10.71 13.63
CA ASN A 277 -10.72 -10.38 12.20
C ASN A 277 -9.56 -11.04 11.42
N ARG A 278 -9.84 -11.56 10.21
CA ARG A 278 -8.90 -12.36 9.42
C ARG A 278 -7.70 -11.52 8.95
N ILE A 279 -7.90 -10.25 8.59
CA ILE A 279 -6.81 -9.38 8.14
C ILE A 279 -5.84 -9.06 9.28
N MET A 280 -6.34 -8.78 10.49
CA MET A 280 -5.56 -8.24 11.60
C MET A 280 -4.99 -9.27 12.58
N ARG A 281 -5.46 -10.52 12.55
CA ARG A 281 -4.96 -11.60 13.41
C ARG A 281 -3.44 -11.74 13.30
N GLY A 282 -2.74 -11.40 14.39
CA GLY A 282 -1.27 -11.48 14.50
C GLY A 282 -0.49 -10.42 13.70
N LYS A 283 -1.14 -9.39 13.14
CA LYS A 283 -0.52 -8.38 12.27
C LYS A 283 -0.57 -6.95 12.81
N CYS A 284 -0.94 -6.77 14.07
CA CYS A 284 -0.97 -5.44 14.70
C CYS A 284 0.46 -4.89 14.82
N GLU A 285 0.76 -3.83 14.06
CA GLU A 285 2.07 -3.16 14.08
C GLU A 285 2.29 -2.46 15.43
N LEU A 286 1.24 -1.85 16.00
CA LEU A 286 1.32 -1.20 17.31
C LEU A 286 1.75 -2.19 18.40
N GLN A 287 1.14 -3.37 18.42
CA GLN A 287 1.47 -4.43 19.38
C GLN A 287 2.91 -4.92 19.19
N THR A 288 3.33 -5.12 17.94
CA THR A 288 4.69 -5.51 17.61
C THR A 288 5.71 -4.49 18.13
N PHE A 289 5.51 -3.20 17.82
CA PHE A 289 6.44 -2.16 18.27
C PHE A 289 6.43 -1.94 19.78
N ALA A 290 5.29 -2.06 20.44
CA ALA A 290 5.18 -1.99 21.90
C ALA A 290 6.02 -3.10 22.57
N ARG A 291 5.86 -4.35 22.10
CA ARG A 291 6.63 -5.49 22.58
C ARG A 291 8.12 -5.33 22.31
N ASP A 292 8.49 -4.98 21.08
CA ASP A 292 9.89 -4.85 20.68
C ASP A 292 10.61 -3.68 21.40
N SER A 293 9.85 -2.69 21.89
CA SER A 293 10.37 -1.55 22.67
C SER A 293 10.30 -1.78 24.19
N GLY A 294 9.89 -2.96 24.66
CA GLY A 294 9.82 -3.30 26.08
C GLY A 294 8.74 -2.55 26.86
N VAL A 295 7.61 -2.22 26.23
CA VAL A 295 6.45 -1.64 26.94
C VAL A 295 5.73 -2.78 27.67
N GLU A 296 5.91 -2.86 28.98
CA GLU A 296 5.27 -3.89 29.84
C GLU A 296 3.95 -3.41 30.44
N SER A 297 3.85 -2.11 30.73
CA SER A 297 2.66 -1.47 31.27
C SER A 297 2.51 -0.06 30.71
N VAL A 298 1.30 0.47 30.78
CA VAL A 298 0.98 1.82 30.32
C VAL A 298 0.85 2.73 31.54
N SER A 299 1.73 3.71 31.66
CA SER A 299 1.76 4.60 32.84
C SER A 299 0.68 5.70 32.79
N PHE A 300 0.09 5.93 31.62
CA PHE A 300 -0.93 6.96 31.41
C PHE A 300 -2.34 6.38 31.62
N PRO A 301 -3.24 7.10 32.30
CA PRO A 301 -4.64 6.70 32.36
C PRO A 301 -5.27 6.78 30.96
N VAL A 302 -6.20 5.87 30.68
CA VAL A 302 -7.07 5.99 29.51
C VAL A 302 -8.05 7.12 29.79
N ASP A 303 -7.94 8.21 29.04
CA ASP A 303 -8.74 9.43 29.21
C ASP A 303 -9.67 9.65 28.01
N ARG A 304 -10.49 8.62 27.73
CA ARG A 304 -11.51 8.71 26.67
C ARG A 304 -12.67 7.76 26.96
N GLU A 305 -13.89 8.26 26.79
CA GLU A 305 -15.07 7.40 26.77
C GLU A 305 -15.07 6.55 25.48
N PRO A 306 -15.51 5.28 25.56
CA PRO A 306 -15.65 4.44 24.38
C PRO A 306 -16.57 5.08 23.35
N LEU A 307 -16.07 5.21 22.12
CA LEU A 307 -16.84 5.69 20.99
C LEU A 307 -17.64 4.54 20.36
N PRO A 308 -18.81 4.83 19.76
CA PRO A 308 -19.58 3.81 19.07
C PRO A 308 -18.79 3.23 17.90
N ILE A 309 -18.86 1.90 17.77
CA ILE A 309 -18.37 1.17 16.60
C ILE A 309 -19.34 1.46 15.45
N ASP A 310 -18.80 1.83 14.30
CA ASP A 310 -19.58 2.02 13.08
C ASP A 310 -19.41 0.78 12.19
N ASP A 311 -20.43 -0.04 12.20
CA ASP A 311 -20.58 -1.26 11.43
C ASP A 311 -21.65 -1.11 10.34
N SER A 312 -22.02 0.14 10.00
CA SER A 312 -23.10 0.40 9.04
C SER A 312 -22.73 0.00 7.60
N HIS A 313 -21.44 0.06 7.23
CA HIS A 313 -20.99 -0.19 5.86
C HIS A 313 -20.97 -1.70 5.53
N PRO A 314 -21.48 -2.13 4.36
CA PRO A 314 -21.68 -3.55 4.05
C PRO A 314 -20.45 -4.46 4.10
N VAL A 315 -19.25 -3.88 3.97
CA VAL A 315 -17.98 -4.64 3.91
C VAL A 315 -16.87 -4.11 4.81
N ILE A 316 -17.09 -3.01 5.55
CA ILE A 316 -16.06 -2.37 6.39
C ILE A 316 -16.65 -2.12 7.77
N ILE A 317 -15.89 -2.48 8.80
CA ILE A 317 -16.18 -2.14 10.19
C ILE A 317 -15.13 -1.14 10.67
N LYS A 318 -15.60 -0.09 11.32
CA LYS A 318 -14.79 0.96 11.94
C LYS A 318 -14.94 0.92 13.44
N ASP A 319 -13.83 0.66 14.11
CA ASP A 319 -13.71 0.74 15.55
C ASP A 319 -12.78 1.91 15.91
N PRO A 320 -13.33 3.09 16.27
CA PRO A 320 -12.53 4.25 16.66
C PRO A 320 -11.66 3.99 17.89
N ASN A 321 -12.07 3.07 18.78
CA ASN A 321 -11.38 2.76 20.03
C ASN A 321 -10.06 2.00 19.80
N LYS A 322 -9.83 1.48 18.58
CA LYS A 322 -8.54 0.88 18.20
C LYS A 322 -7.66 1.84 17.39
N CYS A 323 -8.13 3.06 17.11
CA CYS A 323 -7.49 3.99 16.19
C CYS A 323 -6.40 4.84 16.86
N VAL A 324 -5.18 4.77 16.33
CA VAL A 324 -4.04 5.61 16.78
C VAL A 324 -3.87 6.90 15.98
N LEU A 325 -4.88 7.32 15.21
CA LEU A 325 -4.89 8.54 14.39
C LEU A 325 -3.65 8.70 13.48
N CYS A 326 -3.12 7.59 12.93
CA CYS A 326 -1.93 7.62 12.08
C CYS A 326 -2.19 8.22 10.68
N GLY A 327 -3.47 8.39 10.31
CA GLY A 327 -3.90 8.95 9.02
C GLY A 327 -3.55 8.11 7.80
N ARG A 328 -3.12 6.84 7.94
CA ARG A 328 -2.86 5.95 6.79
C ARG A 328 -4.14 5.74 5.98
N CYS A 329 -5.27 5.53 6.65
CA CYS A 329 -6.57 5.32 6.00
C CYS A 329 -7.03 6.52 5.17
N VAL A 330 -6.86 7.74 5.69
CA VAL A 330 -7.18 8.99 4.99
C VAL A 330 -6.34 9.11 3.73
N ARG A 331 -5.01 8.97 3.85
CA ARG A 331 -4.09 9.00 2.71
C ARG A 331 -4.34 7.89 1.71
N ALA A 332 -4.64 6.66 2.15
CA ALA A 332 -5.01 5.59 1.22
C ALA A 332 -6.34 5.86 0.51
N CYS A 333 -7.30 6.51 1.17
CA CYS A 333 -8.56 6.89 0.55
C CYS A 333 -8.38 7.98 -0.52
N SER A 334 -7.47 8.93 -0.30
CA SER A 334 -7.16 10.00 -1.24
C SER A 334 -6.15 9.60 -2.32
N GLU A 335 -4.98 9.09 -1.92
CA GLU A 335 -3.82 8.85 -2.79
C GLU A 335 -3.93 7.53 -3.55
N LEU A 336 -4.48 6.47 -2.93
CA LEU A 336 -4.66 5.18 -3.60
C LEU A 336 -6.06 5.05 -4.20
N ALA A 337 -7.12 5.26 -3.43
CA ALA A 337 -8.47 5.09 -3.96
C ALA A 337 -8.93 6.27 -4.81
N GLY A 338 -8.43 7.50 -4.57
CA GLY A 338 -8.90 8.71 -5.24
C GLY A 338 -10.29 9.18 -4.82
N LYS A 339 -10.85 8.60 -3.74
CA LYS A 339 -12.24 8.82 -3.30
C LYS A 339 -12.39 9.96 -2.31
N HIS A 340 -11.33 10.30 -1.57
CA HIS A 340 -11.34 11.37 -0.55
C HIS A 340 -12.47 11.27 0.48
N ASN A 341 -13.02 10.07 0.71
CA ASN A 341 -14.17 9.85 1.59
C ASN A 341 -13.83 9.88 3.08
N LEU A 342 -12.55 9.81 3.44
CA LEU A 342 -12.09 9.80 4.83
C LEU A 342 -11.32 11.08 5.13
N GLY A 343 -11.54 11.64 6.31
CA GLY A 343 -10.83 12.81 6.82
C GLY A 343 -10.49 12.69 8.30
N ILE A 344 -9.74 13.65 8.84
CA ILE A 344 -9.55 13.83 10.27
C ILE A 344 -10.46 15.00 10.69
N ALA A 345 -11.37 14.74 11.62
CA ALA A 345 -12.30 15.74 12.13
C ALA A 345 -12.04 16.01 13.62
N SER A 346 -12.57 17.15 14.10
CA SER A 346 -12.44 17.63 15.48
C SER A 346 -10.99 17.94 15.89
N MET A 347 -10.77 18.24 17.17
CA MET A 347 -9.46 18.59 17.73
C MET A 347 -9.27 17.98 19.13
N GLY A 348 -8.01 17.87 19.56
CA GLY A 348 -7.67 17.34 20.88
C GLY A 348 -8.15 15.90 21.05
N LYS A 349 -8.72 15.58 22.21
CA LYS A 349 -9.25 14.24 22.53
C LYS A 349 -10.46 13.83 21.68
N GLU A 350 -11.18 14.79 21.12
CA GLU A 350 -12.34 14.54 20.25
C GLU A 350 -11.94 14.20 18.81
N THR A 351 -10.64 14.19 18.50
CA THR A 351 -10.15 13.90 17.15
C THR A 351 -10.53 12.48 16.74
N VAL A 352 -11.15 12.35 15.56
CA VAL A 352 -11.59 11.07 14.99
C VAL A 352 -11.33 11.03 13.49
N ILE A 353 -11.22 9.81 12.95
CA ILE A 353 -11.31 9.60 11.51
C ILE A 353 -12.79 9.71 11.12
N ALA A 354 -13.15 10.72 10.35
CA ALA A 354 -14.51 10.94 9.86
C ALA A 354 -14.71 10.28 8.50
N SER A 355 -15.94 9.82 8.22
CA SER A 355 -16.38 9.39 6.90
C SER A 355 -17.33 10.44 6.32
N GLY A 356 -17.15 10.83 5.06
CA GLY A 356 -17.91 11.92 4.43
C GLY A 356 -17.94 13.18 5.30
N MET A 357 -19.13 13.67 5.64
CA MET A 357 -19.35 14.79 6.55
C MET A 357 -19.43 14.38 8.04
N ASN A 358 -18.57 13.44 8.46
CA ASN A 358 -18.60 12.81 9.78
C ASN A 358 -19.95 12.12 10.10
N GLN A 359 -20.50 11.45 9.10
CA GLN A 359 -21.73 10.65 9.18
C GLN A 359 -21.43 9.16 9.30
N LEU A 360 -22.49 8.33 9.40
CA LEU A 360 -22.36 6.88 9.33
C LEU A 360 -21.74 6.45 8.00
N TRP A 361 -20.90 5.43 8.03
CA TRP A 361 -20.11 5.05 6.88
C TRP A 361 -20.98 4.62 5.68
N ASN A 362 -22.10 3.93 5.89
CA ASN A 362 -23.03 3.57 4.81
C ASN A 362 -23.66 4.76 4.08
N GLU A 363 -23.80 5.90 4.74
CA GLU A 363 -24.32 7.13 4.14
C GLU A 363 -23.25 7.87 3.34
N SER A 364 -21.96 7.54 3.54
CA SER A 364 -20.85 8.17 2.84
C SER A 364 -20.69 7.69 1.39
N ALA A 365 -19.94 8.41 0.57
CA ALA A 365 -19.62 8.05 -0.82
C ALA A 365 -18.58 6.92 -0.94
N CYS A 366 -18.45 6.07 0.10
CA CYS A 366 -17.45 5.01 0.10
C CYS A 366 -17.74 3.95 -0.96
N ALA A 367 -16.74 3.66 -1.79
CA ALA A 367 -16.83 2.60 -2.80
C ALA A 367 -16.51 1.19 -2.26
N GLY A 368 -16.27 1.03 -0.95
CA GLY A 368 -15.94 -0.27 -0.37
C GLY A 368 -14.63 -0.91 -0.86
N CYS A 369 -13.70 -0.13 -1.43
CA CYS A 369 -12.47 -0.65 -2.05
C CYS A 369 -11.43 -1.26 -1.09
N LEU A 370 -11.69 -1.24 0.22
CA LEU A 370 -10.83 -1.75 1.30
C LEU A 370 -9.41 -1.17 1.37
N ALA A 371 -9.05 -0.15 0.58
CA ALA A 371 -7.73 0.47 0.62
C ALA A 371 -7.35 0.93 2.03
N CYS A 372 -8.29 1.52 2.76
CA CYS A 372 -8.11 1.99 4.14
C CYS A 372 -7.91 0.84 5.15
N VAL A 373 -8.60 -0.29 4.95
CA VAL A 373 -8.48 -1.50 5.78
C VAL A 373 -7.10 -2.12 5.59
N MET A 374 -6.66 -2.25 4.33
CA MET A 374 -5.36 -2.86 3.98
C MET A 374 -4.14 -2.07 4.50
N VAL A 375 -4.31 -0.79 4.84
CA VAL A 375 -3.23 0.08 5.35
C VAL A 375 -3.28 0.33 6.85
N CYS A 376 -4.34 -0.11 7.54
CA CYS A 376 -4.49 0.16 8.96
C CYS A 376 -3.42 -0.60 9.76
N PRO A 377 -2.58 0.08 10.57
CA PRO A 377 -1.53 -0.59 11.38
C PRO A 377 -2.10 -1.30 12.62
N THR A 378 -3.40 -1.14 12.86
CA THR A 378 -4.16 -1.55 14.05
C THR A 378 -5.49 -2.17 13.61
N GLY A 379 -6.31 -2.64 14.54
CA GLY A 379 -7.64 -3.18 14.25
C GLY A 379 -8.75 -2.14 14.08
N ALA A 380 -8.42 -0.86 13.87
CA ALA A 380 -9.43 0.21 13.82
C ALA A 380 -10.30 0.17 12.56
N LEU A 381 -9.77 -0.34 11.46
CA LEU A 381 -10.52 -0.57 10.22
C LEU A 381 -10.33 -2.02 9.83
N THR A 382 -11.43 -2.74 9.73
CA THR A 382 -11.42 -4.17 9.42
C THR A 382 -12.46 -4.49 8.37
N GLU A 383 -12.26 -5.60 7.67
CA GLU A 383 -13.27 -6.19 6.81
C GLU A 383 -14.42 -6.74 7.65
N ARG A 384 -15.64 -6.63 7.14
CA ARG A 384 -16.75 -7.41 7.67
C ARG A 384 -16.56 -8.86 7.24
N LEU A 385 -16.27 -9.74 8.20
CA LEU A 385 -16.20 -11.17 7.94
C LEU A 385 -17.60 -11.69 7.58
N LEU A 386 -17.70 -12.42 6.47
CA LEU A 386 -18.87 -13.24 6.19
C LEU A 386 -18.89 -14.36 7.23
N HIS A 387 -19.78 -14.24 8.22
CA HIS A 387 -20.04 -15.32 9.16
C HIS A 387 -20.90 -16.39 8.49
N PHE A 388 -20.37 -17.61 8.40
CA PHE A 388 -21.16 -18.78 8.08
C PHE A 388 -22.05 -19.11 9.28
N LYS A 389 -23.37 -19.17 9.10
CA LYS A 389 -24.32 -19.70 10.07
C LYS A 389 -24.96 -20.96 9.48
N GLY A 390 -25.08 -22.00 10.31
CA GLY A 390 -25.73 -23.26 9.97
C GLY A 390 -24.89 -24.48 10.38
N GLU A 391 -25.55 -25.54 10.83
CA GLU A 391 -24.91 -26.82 11.20
C GLU A 391 -24.21 -27.50 10.00
N ASN A 392 -24.48 -27.05 8.77
CA ASN A 392 -24.08 -27.69 7.52
C ASN A 392 -23.06 -26.91 6.66
N TRP A 393 -22.39 -25.89 7.19
CA TRP A 393 -21.36 -25.12 6.44
C TRP A 393 -21.87 -24.49 5.12
N GLU A 394 -23.19 -24.30 4.98
CA GLU A 394 -23.76 -23.62 3.81
C GLU A 394 -23.51 -22.11 3.90
N PRO A 395 -23.03 -21.46 2.82
CA PRO A 395 -22.75 -20.03 2.82
C PRO A 395 -24.04 -19.20 2.79
N GLU A 396 -24.56 -18.79 3.95
CA GLU A 396 -25.48 -17.66 4.02
C GLU A 396 -24.71 -16.33 4.02
N LYS A 397 -24.98 -15.47 3.04
CA LYS A 397 -24.51 -14.07 3.06
C LYS A 397 -25.29 -13.31 4.12
N ILE A 398 -24.77 -13.30 5.35
CA ILE A 398 -25.35 -12.48 6.40
C ILE A 398 -24.54 -11.18 6.48
N PHE A 399 -25.14 -10.11 5.95
CA PHE A 399 -24.71 -8.75 6.25
C PHE A 399 -25.26 -8.42 7.65
N ILE A 400 -24.57 -8.86 8.72
CA ILE A 400 -24.87 -8.43 10.10
C ILE A 400 -24.19 -7.10 10.31
#